data_AF-A0A8J6W853-F1
#
_entry.id   AF-A0A8J6W853-F1
#
_cell.length_a   1.000
_cell.length_b   1.000
_cell.length_c   1.000
_cell.angle_alpha   90.00
_cell.angle_beta   90.00
_cell.angle_gamma   90.00
#
_symmetry.space_group_name_H-M   'P 1'
#
loop_
_entity.id
_entity.type
_entity.pdbx_description
1 polymer ?
#
loop_
_entity_poly.entity_id
_entity_poly.type
_entity_poly.pdbx_seq_one_letter_code
_entity_poly.pdbx_strand_id
1 'polypeptide(L)'
;MLSKKFISRRLRAIALVCLVGLMSWLTLATQPAFAANNKATATPPVDQTMTEEPRDQAYEEAVEVIDDPNGVQKAYEKNLKQYKQENPDQKSLVEGAKDLVEKATGDK
;
A
#
# COMPACT_ATOMS: atom_id res chain seq x y z
N MET A 1 10.74 -46.98 37.93
CA MET A 1 10.79 -46.48 36.53
C MET A 1 9.68 -45.47 36.18
N LEU A 2 8.53 -45.44 36.89
CA LEU A 2 7.43 -44.49 36.64
C LEU A 2 7.77 -43.03 36.96
N SER A 3 8.55 -42.75 38.01
CA SER A 3 8.84 -41.38 38.48
C SER A 3 9.59 -40.53 37.43
N LYS A 4 10.55 -41.12 36.70
CA LYS A 4 11.30 -40.41 35.62
C LYS A 4 10.41 -39.93 34.47
N LYS A 5 9.36 -40.69 34.10
CA LYS A 5 8.41 -40.29 33.03
C LYS A 5 7.46 -39.19 33.49
N PHE A 6 7.08 -39.18 34.77
CA PHE A 6 6.27 -38.10 35.34
C PHE A 6 7.09 -36.81 35.45
N ILE A 7 8.34 -36.89 35.90
CA ILE A 7 9.23 -35.73 36.01
C ILE A 7 9.52 -35.13 34.62
N SER A 8 9.82 -35.95 33.61
CA SER A 8 10.08 -35.44 32.25
C SER A 8 8.84 -34.85 31.59
N ARG A 9 7.64 -35.38 31.85
CA ARG A 9 6.37 -34.79 31.39
C ARG A 9 6.09 -33.45 32.06
N ARG A 10 6.34 -33.33 33.37
CA ARG A 10 6.17 -32.06 34.11
C ARG A 10 7.20 -31.02 33.68
N LEU A 11 8.46 -31.41 33.47
CA LEU A 11 9.49 -30.51 32.94
C LEU A 11 9.17 -30.01 31.53
N ARG A 12 8.66 -30.86 30.65
CA ARG A 12 8.21 -30.45 29.30
C ARG A 12 7.02 -29.49 29.36
N ALA A 13 6.05 -29.74 30.25
CA ALA A 13 4.92 -28.86 30.44
C ALA A 13 5.36 -27.48 30.97
N ILE A 14 6.27 -27.45 31.96
CA ILE A 14 6.85 -26.22 32.49
C ILE A 14 7.63 -25.46 31.40
N ALA A 15 8.45 -26.16 30.61
CA ALA A 15 9.20 -25.56 29.51
C ALA A 15 8.28 -24.93 28.45
N LEU A 16 7.16 -25.58 28.10
CA LEU A 16 6.17 -25.03 27.17
C LEU A 16 5.46 -23.80 27.74
N VAL A 17 5.09 -23.81 29.02
CA VAL A 17 4.46 -22.65 29.68
C VAL A 17 5.44 -21.47 29.74
N CYS A 18 6.72 -21.72 30.04
CA CYS A 18 7.76 -20.69 30.01
C CYS A 18 7.98 -20.14 28.59
N LEU A 19 8.00 -20.99 27.57
CA LEU A 19 8.16 -20.57 26.17
C LEU A 19 7.01 -19.67 25.72
N VAL A 20 5.77 -20.07 26.01
CA VAL A 20 4.58 -19.28 25.66
C VAL A 20 4.58 -17.95 26.43
N GLY A 21 4.92 -17.96 27.73
CA GLY A 21 5.05 -16.74 28.53
C GLY A 21 6.13 -15.78 28.03
N LEU A 22 7.27 -16.30 27.56
CA LEU A 22 8.35 -15.49 26.96
C LEU A 22 7.92 -14.89 25.61
N MET A 23 7.18 -15.64 24.79
CA MET A 23 6.63 -15.13 23.52
C MET A 23 5.55 -14.07 23.74
N SER A 24 4.74 -14.18 24.80
CA SER A 24 3.72 -13.16 25.15
C SER A 24 4.32 -11.81 25.54
N TRP A 25 5.53 -11.79 26.13
CA TRP A 25 6.23 -10.53 26.41
C TRP A 25 6.73 -9.86 25.13
N LEU A 26 7.10 -10.65 24.12
CA LEU A 26 7.56 -10.17 22.82
C LEU A 26 6.43 -9.55 21.99
N THR A 27 5.19 -10.00 22.17
CA THR A 27 4.00 -9.45 21.48
C THR A 27 3.46 -8.15 22.09
N LEU A 28 3.91 -7.75 23.28
CA LEU A 28 3.46 -6.49 23.91
C LEU A 28 4.30 -5.28 23.47
N ALA A 29 5.51 -5.51 22.93
CA ALA A 29 6.34 -4.47 22.33
C ALA A 29 5.94 -4.16 20.88
N THR A 30 5.17 -5.04 20.23
CA THR A 30 4.57 -4.77 18.92
C THR A 30 3.24 -4.08 19.12
N GLN A 31 3.26 -2.76 19.31
CA GLN A 31 2.05 -1.98 19.14
C GLN A 31 1.56 -2.15 17.69
N PRO A 32 0.30 -2.58 17.44
CA PRO A 32 -0.30 -2.44 16.12
C PRO A 32 -0.70 -0.96 15.97
N ALA A 33 0.28 -0.08 15.92
CA ALA A 33 0.06 1.36 15.86
C ALA A 33 1.13 2.03 14.98
N PHE A 34 1.33 1.50 13.77
CA PHE A 34 1.74 2.34 12.63
C PHE A 34 0.53 3.08 12.05
N ALA A 35 -0.24 3.72 12.94
CA ALA A 35 -1.31 4.67 12.63
C ALA A 35 -1.12 5.97 13.45
N ALA A 36 0.12 6.31 13.77
CA ALA A 36 0.53 7.64 14.21
C ALA A 36 1.80 7.94 13.40
N ASN A 37 1.81 8.81 12.40
CA ASN A 37 1.30 10.16 12.35
C ASN A 37 0.94 10.50 10.90
N ASN A 38 -0.25 10.09 10.45
CA ASN A 38 -0.85 10.81 9.35
C ASN A 38 -1.52 12.01 9.98
N LYS A 39 -0.80 13.12 10.05
CA LYS A 39 -1.38 14.47 10.10
C LYS A 39 -2.15 14.72 8.78
N ALA A 40 -3.01 13.78 8.41
CA ALA A 40 -3.96 13.77 7.32
C ALA A 40 -5.33 14.14 7.89
N THR A 41 -5.38 15.25 8.61
CA THR A 41 -6.54 16.13 8.61
C THR A 41 -6.09 17.57 8.37
N ALA A 42 -5.00 17.75 7.63
CA ALA A 42 -4.99 18.82 6.66
C ALA A 42 -5.50 18.17 5.37
N THR A 43 -6.82 18.13 5.19
CA THR A 43 -7.35 18.25 3.84
C THR A 43 -6.53 19.37 3.22
N PRO A 44 -5.79 19.16 2.11
CA PRO A 44 -5.23 20.31 1.42
C PRO A 44 -6.41 21.29 1.26
N PRO A 45 -6.27 22.58 1.64
CA PRO A 45 -7.35 23.51 1.40
C PRO A 45 -7.73 23.29 -0.05
N VAL A 46 -8.98 22.88 -0.28
CA VAL A 46 -9.49 22.81 -1.65
C VAL A 46 -9.25 24.22 -2.15
N ASP A 47 -8.32 24.34 -3.10
CA ASP A 47 -7.92 25.63 -3.58
C ASP A 47 -9.10 26.18 -4.37
N GLN A 48 -10.01 26.85 -3.67
CA GLN A 48 -11.17 27.51 -4.24
C GLN A 48 -10.75 28.66 -5.14
N THR A 49 -9.45 28.95 -5.23
CA THR A 49 -8.87 29.99 -6.09
C THR A 49 -8.45 29.50 -7.47
N MET A 50 -8.78 28.26 -7.87
CA MET A 50 -8.80 27.97 -9.30
C MET A 50 -9.85 28.89 -9.95
N THR A 51 -9.34 29.95 -10.58
CA THR A 51 -10.09 30.89 -11.42
C THR A 51 -10.92 30.10 -12.43
N GLU A 52 -12.03 30.65 -12.92
CA GLU A 52 -12.90 29.93 -13.88
C GLU A 52 -12.12 29.45 -15.11
N GLU A 53 -11.20 30.25 -15.64
CA GLU A 53 -10.38 29.92 -16.82
C GLU A 53 -9.62 28.58 -16.76
N PRO A 54 -8.75 28.31 -15.76
CA PRO A 54 -8.01 27.03 -15.70
C PRO A 54 -8.92 25.82 -15.50
N ARG A 55 -10.12 26.00 -14.93
CA ARG A 55 -11.10 24.92 -14.78
C ARG A 55 -11.83 24.65 -16.10
N ASP A 56 -12.21 25.70 -16.82
CA ASP A 56 -12.91 25.59 -18.10
C ASP A 56 -12.01 24.94 -19.15
N GLN A 57 -10.72 25.30 -19.18
CA GLN A 57 -9.72 24.65 -20.03
C GLN A 57 -9.55 23.16 -19.74
N ALA A 58 -9.59 22.76 -18.46
CA ALA A 58 -9.49 21.35 -18.09
C ALA A 58 -10.72 20.55 -18.55
N TYR A 59 -11.91 21.16 -18.56
CA TYR A 59 -13.11 20.53 -19.12
C TYR A 59 -13.04 20.42 -20.64
N GLU A 60 -12.57 21.46 -21.33
CA GLU A 60 -12.39 21.43 -22.79
C GLU A 60 -11.39 20.33 -23.20
N GLU A 61 -10.24 20.25 -22.54
CA GLU A 61 -9.24 19.18 -22.81
C GLU A 61 -9.82 17.78 -22.54
N ALA A 62 -10.65 17.63 -21.49
CA ALA A 62 -11.31 16.36 -21.21
C ALA A 62 -12.32 15.96 -22.29
N VAL A 63 -13.07 16.90 -22.86
CA VAL A 63 -14.00 16.65 -23.97
C VAL A 63 -13.24 16.24 -25.22
N GLU A 64 -12.15 16.94 -25.56
CA GLU A 64 -11.31 16.60 -26.72
C GLU A 64 -10.71 15.18 -26.63
N VAL A 65 -10.32 14.76 -25.42
CA VAL A 65 -9.80 13.40 -25.17
C VAL A 65 -10.88 12.33 -25.34
N ILE A 66 -12.15 12.64 -25.07
CA ILE A 66 -13.28 11.71 -25.21
C ILE A 66 -13.71 11.61 -26.68
N ASP A 67 -13.63 12.70 -27.43
CA ASP A 67 -14.02 12.74 -28.85
C ASP A 67 -13.02 12.00 -29.78
N ASP A 68 -11.76 11.85 -29.36
CA ASP A 68 -10.79 10.96 -30.03
C ASP A 68 -11.02 9.49 -29.60
N PRO A 69 -11.29 8.56 -30.54
CA PRO A 69 -11.45 7.13 -30.25
C PRO A 69 -10.29 6.50 -29.46
N ASN A 70 -9.07 7.04 -29.59
CA ASN A 70 -7.90 6.61 -28.84
C ASN A 70 -7.39 7.67 -27.84
N GLY A 71 -8.14 8.75 -27.63
CA GLY A 71 -7.70 9.89 -26.83
C GLY A 71 -7.39 9.50 -25.39
N VAL A 72 -8.26 8.70 -24.76
CA VAL A 72 -8.04 8.20 -23.39
C VAL A 72 -6.76 7.39 -23.28
N GLN A 73 -6.51 6.48 -24.23
CA GLN A 73 -5.31 5.64 -24.26
C GLN A 73 -4.05 6.51 -24.42
N LYS A 74 -4.11 7.49 -25.31
CA LYS A 74 -3.01 8.42 -25.58
C LYS A 74 -2.72 9.35 -24.39
N ALA A 75 -3.76 9.85 -23.73
CA ALA A 75 -3.65 10.66 -22.52
C ALA A 75 -3.02 9.84 -21.38
N TYR A 76 -3.44 8.59 -21.21
CA TYR A 76 -2.82 7.67 -20.27
C TYR A 76 -1.32 7.47 -20.54
N GLU A 77 -0.93 7.19 -21.79
CA GLU A 77 0.48 7.02 -22.15
C GLU A 77 1.33 8.27 -21.91
N LYS A 78 0.78 9.45 -22.23
CA LYS A 78 1.43 10.76 -21.98
C LYS A 78 1.65 10.98 -20.48
N ASN A 79 0.60 10.78 -19.69
CA ASN A 79 0.67 10.93 -18.23
C ASN A 79 1.62 9.93 -17.60
N LEU A 80 1.65 8.68 -18.08
CA LEU A 80 2.58 7.66 -17.60
C LEU A 80 4.04 8.04 -17.90
N LYS A 81 4.32 8.58 -19.09
CA LYS A 81 5.67 9.06 -19.45
C LYS A 81 6.10 10.21 -18.55
N GLN A 82 5.22 11.20 -18.35
CA GLN A 82 5.47 12.34 -17.47
C GLN A 82 5.73 11.88 -16.02
N TYR A 83 4.87 11.01 -15.49
CA TYR A 83 5.03 10.45 -14.16
C TYR A 83 6.39 9.76 -13.97
N LYS A 84 6.81 8.93 -14.95
CA LYS A 84 8.11 8.23 -14.91
C LYS A 84 9.30 9.19 -15.00
N GLN A 85 9.14 10.34 -15.64
CA GLN A 85 10.18 11.37 -15.74
C GLN A 85 10.29 12.18 -14.45
N GLU A 86 9.16 12.51 -13.83
CA GLU A 86 9.09 13.26 -12.57
C GLU A 86 9.43 12.41 -11.34
N ASN A 87 9.21 11.08 -11.43
CA ASN A 87 9.45 10.12 -10.34
C ASN A 87 10.39 9.00 -10.78
N PRO A 88 11.66 9.31 -11.12
CA PRO A 88 12.60 8.32 -11.68
C PRO A 88 12.91 7.17 -10.72
N ASP A 89 12.87 7.42 -9.41
CA ASP A 89 13.12 6.48 -8.32
C ASP A 89 11.92 5.56 -8.02
N GLN A 90 10.71 5.94 -8.41
CA GLN A 90 9.49 5.13 -8.22
C GLN A 90 9.12 4.28 -9.44
N LYS A 91 9.95 4.30 -10.48
CA LYS A 91 9.72 3.57 -11.73
C LYS A 91 9.53 2.07 -11.51
N SER A 92 10.25 1.48 -10.54
CA SER A 92 10.15 0.05 -10.21
C SER A 92 8.87 -0.31 -9.45
N LEU A 93 8.27 0.63 -8.70
CA LEU A 93 7.04 0.39 -7.94
C LEU A 93 5.83 0.26 -8.88
N VAL A 94 5.75 1.11 -9.90
CA VAL A 94 4.67 1.05 -10.90
C VAL A 94 4.77 -0.26 -11.70
N GLU A 95 5.98 -0.68 -12.05
CA GLU A 95 6.21 -1.93 -12.78
C GLU A 95 5.92 -3.16 -11.90
N GLY A 96 6.28 -3.11 -10.61
CA GLY A 96 5.92 -4.17 -9.65
C GLY A 96 4.42 -4.26 -9.39
N ALA A 97 3.71 -3.13 -9.33
CA ALA A 97 2.26 -3.11 -9.22
C ALA A 97 1.58 -3.68 -10.48
N LYS A 98 2.10 -3.34 -11.67
CA LYS A 98 1.61 -3.90 -12.94
C LYS A 98 1.75 -5.42 -12.97
N ASP A 99 2.93 -5.95 -12.63
CA ASP A 99 3.21 -7.39 -12.59
C ASP A 99 2.33 -8.12 -11.56
N LEU A 100 2.05 -7.50 -10.41
CA LEU A 100 1.14 -8.05 -9.41
C LEU A 100 -0.29 -8.14 -9.92
N VAL A 101 -0.77 -7.12 -10.65
CA VAL A 101 -2.11 -7.11 -11.23
C VAL A 101 -2.22 -8.16 -12.33
N GLU A 102 -1.26 -8.25 -13.27
CA GLU A 102 -1.24 -9.28 -14.31
C GLU A 102 -1.26 -10.70 -13.70
N LYS A 103 -0.48 -10.92 -12.63
CA LYS A 103 -0.51 -12.20 -11.88
C LYS A 103 -1.85 -12.47 -11.19
N ALA A 104 -2.54 -11.44 -10.73
CA ALA A 104 -3.81 -11.57 -10.02
C ALA A 104 -5.01 -11.73 -10.97
N THR A 105 -5.01 -11.07 -12.12
CA THR A 105 -6.06 -11.19 -13.14
C THR A 105 -5.85 -12.40 -14.05
N GLY A 106 -4.66 -12.99 -14.07
CA GLY A 106 -4.37 -14.21 -14.82
C GLY A 106 -4.20 -13.98 -16.32
N ASP A 107 -4.11 -12.71 -16.74
CA ASP A 107 -3.69 -12.34 -18.09
C ASP A 107 -2.19 -12.67 -18.20
N LYS A 108 -1.89 -13.77 -18.90
CA LYS A 108 -0.54 -14.17 -19.29
C LYS A 108 -0.14 -13.49 -20.59
#